data_AF-A0A218ZSI6-F1
#
_entry.id   AF-A0A218ZSI6-F1
#
_cell.length_a   1.000
_cell.length_b   1.000
_cell.length_c   1.000
_cell.angle_alpha   90.00
_cell.angle_beta   90.00
_cell.angle_gamma   90.00
#
_symmetry.space_group_name_H-M   'P 1'
#
loop_
_entity.id
_entity.type
_entity.pdbx_description
1 polymer ?
#
loop_
_entity_poly.entity_id
_entity_poly.type
_entity_poly.pdbx_seq_one_letter_code
_entity_poly.pdbx_strand_id
1 'polypeptide(L)'
;MSGSGGKSYATGITRIRNEHLSNAVHESAVSLVLHRNHEFYELFNREMGKKKSRTEAYIVVGKRLLFHVYSMMKNQKPYRERKPGNRKRGRDEVPMESKSVS
;
A
#
# COMPACT_ATOMS: atom_id res chain seq x y z
N MET A 1 -47.07 7.61 13.10
CA MET A 1 -46.17 8.09 12.03
C MET A 1 -44.84 8.43 12.67
N SER A 2 -43.80 7.61 12.46
CA SER A 2 -42.47 7.85 13.03
C SER A 2 -41.46 7.90 11.89
N GLY A 3 -40.89 9.08 11.68
CA GLY A 3 -39.97 9.37 10.59
C GLY A 3 -38.63 8.68 10.80
N SER A 4 -38.33 7.70 9.94
CA SER A 4 -36.99 7.14 9.79
C SER A 4 -36.11 8.14 9.03
N GLY A 5 -35.57 9.13 9.74
CA GLY A 5 -34.43 9.95 9.33
C GLY A 5 -33.13 9.14 9.31
N GLY A 6 -33.14 7.99 8.65
CA GLY A 6 -32.01 7.10 8.50
C GLY A 6 -31.01 7.67 7.52
N LYS A 7 -29.98 8.31 8.07
CA LYS A 7 -28.69 8.68 7.44
C LYS A 7 -28.49 7.97 6.10
N SER A 8 -28.68 8.72 5.02
CA SER A 8 -28.30 8.32 3.67
C SER A 8 -26.79 8.07 3.71
N TYR A 9 -26.42 6.80 3.93
CA TYR A 9 -25.03 6.37 3.98
C TYR A 9 -24.40 6.88 2.71
N ALA A 10 -23.39 7.74 2.85
CA ALA A 10 -22.59 8.20 1.75
C ALA A 10 -22.25 6.99 0.86
N THR A 11 -22.92 6.84 -0.27
CA THR A 11 -22.54 5.90 -1.33
C THR A 11 -21.33 6.49 -2.03
N GLY A 12 -20.27 6.68 -1.24
CA GLY A 12 -19.12 7.47 -1.58
C GLY A 12 -18.33 6.76 -2.66
N ILE A 13 -18.41 7.25 -3.88
CA ILE A 13 -17.52 6.95 -5.04
C ILE A 13 -17.51 5.46 -5.49
N THR A 14 -17.96 4.52 -4.66
CA THR A 14 -17.86 3.07 -4.86
C THR A 14 -18.98 2.48 -5.72
N ARG A 15 -20.08 3.23 -5.93
CA ARG A 15 -21.25 2.77 -6.70
C ARG A 15 -21.12 3.04 -8.20
N ILE A 16 -20.38 4.07 -8.60
CA ILE A 16 -20.13 4.38 -10.01
C ILE A 16 -18.80 3.71 -10.40
N ARG A 17 -18.89 2.48 -10.89
CA ARG A 17 -17.74 1.74 -11.39
C ARG A 17 -17.76 1.79 -12.92
N ASN A 18 -16.67 2.28 -13.50
CA ASN A 18 -16.39 2.02 -14.90
C ASN A 18 -15.63 0.69 -14.97
N GLU A 19 -16.22 -0.31 -15.60
CA GLU A 19 -15.68 -1.66 -15.68
C GLU A 19 -14.31 -1.68 -16.36
N HIS A 20 -14.14 -0.96 -17.47
CA HIS A 20 -12.86 -0.87 -18.17
C HIS A 20 -11.75 -0.27 -17.31
N LEU A 21 -12.04 0.81 -16.58
CA LEU A 21 -11.06 1.41 -15.67
C LEU A 21 -10.74 0.49 -14.49
N SER A 22 -11.77 -0.18 -13.94
CA SER A 22 -11.57 -1.15 -12.85
C SER A 22 -10.70 -2.32 -13.30
N ASN A 23 -10.97 -2.87 -14.49
CA ASN A 23 -10.21 -3.98 -15.05
C ASN A 23 -8.78 -3.56 -15.39
N ALA A 24 -8.58 -2.39 -16.00
CA ALA A 24 -7.24 -1.88 -16.30
C ALA A 24 -6.38 -1.72 -15.03
N VAL A 25 -6.97 -1.20 -13.96
CA VAL A 25 -6.26 -1.07 -12.66
C VAL A 25 -6.00 -2.44 -12.04
N HIS A 26 -6.95 -3.37 -12.14
CA HIS A 26 -6.79 -4.73 -11.62
C HIS A 26 -5.65 -5.47 -12.34
N GLU A 27 -5.66 -5.50 -13.68
CA GLU A 27 -4.62 -6.14 -14.48
C GLU A 27 -3.24 -5.53 -14.23
N SER A 28 -3.18 -4.19 -14.10
CA SER A 28 -1.94 -3.50 -13.73
C SER A 28 -1.44 -3.94 -12.34
N ALA A 29 -2.33 -4.08 -11.36
CA ALA A 29 -1.98 -4.55 -10.03
C ALA A 29 -1.50 -6.01 -10.05
N VAL A 30 -2.14 -6.88 -10.84
CA VAL A 30 -1.73 -8.28 -11.03
C VAL A 30 -0.34 -8.34 -11.65
N SER A 31 -0.09 -7.58 -12.72
CA SER A 31 1.23 -7.53 -13.38
C SER A 31 2.34 -7.07 -12.43
N LEU A 32 2.11 -6.02 -11.63
CA LEU A 32 3.09 -5.53 -10.64
C LEU A 32 3.48 -6.58 -9.60
N VAL A 33 2.50 -7.34 -9.11
CA VAL A 33 2.72 -8.42 -8.14
C VAL A 33 3.42 -9.61 -8.82
N LEU A 34 2.98 -9.99 -10.02
CA LEU A 34 3.56 -11.08 -10.80
C LEU A 34 5.04 -10.85 -11.10
N HIS A 35 5.40 -9.62 -11.49
CA HIS A 35 6.77 -9.21 -11.77
C HIS A 35 7.57 -8.81 -10.52
N ARG A 36 7.04 -9.08 -9.33
CA ARG A 36 7.71 -8.86 -8.04
C ARG A 36 8.23 -7.44 -7.86
N ASN A 37 7.49 -6.43 -8.32
CA ASN A 37 7.83 -5.05 -7.97
C ASN A 37 7.79 -4.92 -6.44
N HIS A 38 8.91 -4.52 -5.85
CA HIS A 38 9.16 -4.68 -4.42
C HIS A 38 8.05 -4.08 -3.54
N GLU A 39 7.67 -2.81 -3.77
CA GLU A 39 6.63 -2.14 -2.96
C GLU A 39 5.27 -2.84 -3.07
N PHE A 40 4.86 -3.20 -4.29
CA PHE A 40 3.53 -3.76 -4.52
C PHE A 40 3.44 -5.24 -4.13
N TYR A 41 4.51 -6.00 -4.32
CA TYR A 41 4.62 -7.39 -3.93
C TYR A 41 4.59 -7.55 -2.41
N GLU A 42 5.37 -6.74 -1.68
CA GLU A 42 5.32 -6.74 -0.21
C GLU A 42 3.95 -6.31 0.32
N LEU A 43 3.34 -5.29 -0.29
CA LEU A 43 2.00 -4.86 0.05
C LEU A 43 0.98 -6.00 -0.15
N PHE A 44 1.04 -6.69 -1.28
CA PHE A 44 0.18 -7.83 -1.57
C PHE A 44 0.35 -8.93 -0.52
N ASN A 45 1.58 -9.38 -0.25
CA ASN A 45 1.86 -10.42 0.73
C ASN A 45 1.42 -10.03 2.15
N ARG A 46 1.58 -8.76 2.52
CA ARG A 46 1.08 -8.24 3.80
C ARG A 46 -0.43 -8.34 3.91
N GLU A 47 -1.16 -8.03 2.83
CA GLU A 47 -2.63 -8.16 2.83
C GLU A 47 -3.07 -9.63 2.80
N MET A 48 -2.35 -10.51 2.10
CA MET A 48 -2.58 -11.96 2.15
C MET A 48 -2.36 -12.53 3.57
N GLY A 49 -1.33 -12.05 4.29
CA GLY A 49 -1.08 -12.41 5.69
C GLY A 49 -2.21 -12.02 6.66
N LYS A 50 -3.06 -11.06 6.27
CA LYS A 50 -4.27 -10.66 7.02
C LYS A 50 -5.50 -11.52 6.68
N LYS A 51 -5.32 -12.66 6.01
CA LYS A 51 -6.39 -13.58 5.57
C LYS A 51 -7.42 -12.95 4.62
N LYS A 52 -7.04 -11.91 3.86
CA LYS A 52 -7.90 -11.35 2.80
C LYS A 52 -7.95 -12.27 1.58
N SER A 53 -9.03 -12.17 0.80
CA SER A 53 -9.07 -12.81 -0.50
C SER A 53 -8.03 -12.21 -1.45
N ARG A 54 -7.57 -12.99 -2.44
CA ARG A 54 -6.63 -12.49 -3.47
C ARG A 54 -7.16 -11.25 -4.16
N THR A 55 -8.45 -11.25 -4.50
CA THR A 55 -9.11 -10.10 -5.15
C THR A 55 -9.03 -8.85 -4.30
N GLU A 56 -9.31 -8.94 -2.99
CA GLU A 56 -9.18 -7.81 -2.07
C GLU A 56 -7.74 -7.32 -1.94
N ALA A 57 -6.78 -8.24 -1.90
CA ALA A 57 -5.36 -7.88 -1.87
C ALA A 57 -4.97 -7.10 -3.13
N TYR A 58 -5.39 -7.55 -4.33
CA TYR A 58 -5.19 -6.80 -5.58
C TYR A 58 -5.90 -5.45 -5.60
N ILE A 59 -7.09 -5.34 -5.01
CA ILE A 59 -7.78 -4.04 -4.87
C ILE A 59 -6.94 -3.07 -4.02
N VAL A 60 -6.31 -3.53 -2.93
CA VAL A 60 -5.43 -2.69 -2.10
C VAL A 60 -4.19 -2.25 -2.90
N VAL A 61 -3.58 -3.16 -3.66
CA VAL A 61 -2.46 -2.85 -4.55
C VAL A 61 -2.87 -1.82 -5.62
N GLY A 62 -4.01 -2.02 -6.28
CA GLY A 62 -4.53 -1.11 -7.30
C GLY A 62 -4.81 0.29 -6.75
N LYS A 63 -5.37 0.40 -5.54
CA LYS A 63 -5.53 1.70 -4.85
C LYS A 63 -4.19 2.38 -4.60
N ARG A 64 -3.16 1.62 -4.22
CA ARG A 64 -1.81 2.14 -4.01
C ARG A 64 -1.18 2.62 -5.32
N LEU A 65 -1.37 1.88 -6.41
CA LEU A 65 -0.94 2.27 -7.75
C LEU A 65 -1.59 3.59 -8.18
N LEU A 66 -2.91 3.70 -8.05
CA LEU A 66 -3.64 4.92 -8.40
C LEU A 66 -3.17 6.14 -7.60
N PHE A 67 -2.84 5.94 -6.32
CA PHE A 67 -2.26 7.01 -5.50
C PHE A 67 -0.92 7.51 -6.06
N HIS A 68 -0.06 6.61 -6.53
CA HIS A 68 1.22 6.97 -7.16
C HIS A 68 1.01 7.68 -8.49
N VAL A 69 0.12 7.17 -9.35
CA VAL A 69 -0.25 7.82 -10.63
C VAL A 69 -0.76 9.23 -10.39
N TYR A 70 -1.72 9.39 -9.49
CA TYR A 70 -2.24 10.71 -9.12
C TYR A 70 -1.15 11.63 -8.57
N SER A 71 -0.25 11.11 -7.72
CA SER A 71 0.85 11.89 -7.14
C SER A 71 1.85 12.36 -8.21
N MET A 72 2.14 11.53 -9.22
CA MET A 72 2.98 11.93 -10.36
C MET A 72 2.31 13.03 -11.17
N MET A 73 1.04 12.84 -11.53
CA MET A 73 0.27 13.81 -12.31
C MET A 73 0.16 15.16 -11.57
N LYS A 74 -0.14 15.13 -10.27
CA LYS A 74 -0.31 16.33 -9.45
C LYS A 74 1.00 17.10 -9.26
N ASN A 75 2.10 16.40 -8.99
CA ASN A 75 3.37 17.04 -8.64
C ASN A 75 4.33 17.20 -9.82
N GLN A 76 3.97 16.68 -11.01
CA GLN A 76 4.81 16.62 -12.21
C GLN A 76 6.20 16.04 -11.94
N LYS A 77 6.27 15.06 -11.03
CA LYS A 77 7.51 14.37 -10.65
C LYS A 77 7.42 12.90 -11.03
N PRO A 78 8.51 12.31 -11.53
CA PRO A 78 8.52 10.89 -11.85
C PRO A 78 8.37 10.05 -10.59
N TYR A 79 7.76 8.87 -10.74
CA TYR A 79 7.71 7.88 -9.67
C TYR A 79 9.14 7.51 -9.24
N ARG A 80 9.37 7.53 -7.92
CA ARG A 80 10.58 7.04 -7.30
C ARG A 80 10.22 5.88 -6.40
N GLU A 81 10.72 4.70 -6.73
CA GLU A 81 10.55 3.53 -5.89
C GLU A 81 11.07 3.81 -4.48
N ARG A 82 10.25 3.48 -3.49
CA ARG A 82 10.70 3.48 -2.10
C ARG A 82 11.65 2.31 -1.90
N LYS A 83 12.94 2.56 -2.12
CA LYS A 83 13.98 1.62 -1.67
C LYS A 83 13.85 1.47 -0.16
N PRO A 84 13.97 0.24 0.39
CA PRO A 84 14.00 0.05 1.83
C PRO A 84 15.14 0.91 2.38
N GLY A 85 14.79 1.95 3.12
CA GLY A 85 15.76 2.85 3.71
C GLY A 85 16.68 2.02 4.60
N ASN A 86 17.99 2.21 4.44
CA ASN A 86 19.00 1.71 5.35
C ASN A 86 18.74 2.37 6.72
N ARG A 87 17.77 1.86 7.48
CA ARG A 87 17.67 2.10 8.91
C ARG A 87 18.83 1.32 9.52
N LYS A 88 20.04 1.87 9.40
CA LYS A 88 21.09 1.61 10.39
C LYS A 88 20.46 1.98 11.72
N ARG A 89 19.99 0.97 12.45
CA ARG A 89 19.72 1.08 13.87
C ARG A 89 21.04 1.56 14.46
N GLY A 90 21.09 2.82 14.87
CA GLY A 90 22.00 3.23 15.93
C GLY A 90 21.62 2.38 17.12
N ARG A 91 22.30 1.25 17.27
CA ARG A 91 22.35 0.51 18.51
C ARG A 91 23.60 1.05 19.15
N ASP A 92 23.40 1.79 20.24
CA ASP A 92 24.43 2.36 21.06
C ASP A 92 25.52 1.30 21.29
N GLU A 93 26.71 1.57 20.74
CA GLU A 93 27.93 0.90 21.15
C GLU A 93 28.19 1.34 22.59
N VAL A 94 27.68 0.57 23.54
CA VAL A 94 28.08 0.71 24.95
C VAL A 94 29.58 0.40 24.99
N PRO A 95 30.45 1.33 25.43
CA PRO A 95 31.86 1.02 25.58
C PRO A 95 31.97 -0.06 26.66
N MET A 96 32.53 -1.22 26.33
CA MET A 96 32.96 -2.15 27.36
C MET A 96 34.12 -1.51 28.11
N GLU A 97 33.87 -1.03 29.33
CA GLU A 97 34.92 -0.80 30.32
C GLU A 97 35.63 -2.13 30.57
N SER A 98 36.86 -2.24 30.09
CA SER A 98 37.81 -3.25 30.53
C SER A 98 38.22 -2.93 31.96
N LYS A 99 37.58 -3.59 32.93
CA LYS A 99 38.14 -3.71 34.28
C LYS A 99 39.42 -4.55 34.18
N SER A 100 40.55 -3.88 34.23
CA SER A 100 41.84 -4.50 34.56
C SER A 100 41.80 -4.85 36.05
N VAL A 101 41.85 -6.14 36.34
CA VAL A 101 42.13 -6.68 37.67
C VAL A 101 43.49 -7.37 37.59
N SER A 102 44.34 -7.02 38.56
CA SER A 102 45.70 -7.47 38.84
C SER A 102 46.80 -6.64 38.20
#